data_AF-A0A835WMS1-F1
#
_entry.id   AF-A0A835WMS1-F1
#
_cell.length_a   1.000
_cell.length_b   1.000
_cell.length_c   1.000
_cell.angle_alpha   90.00
_cell.angle_beta   90.00
_cell.angle_gamma   90.00
#
_symmetry.space_group_name_H-M   'P 1'
#
loop_
_entity.id
_entity.type
_entity.pdbx_description
1 polymer ?
#
loop_
_entity_poly.entity_id
_entity_poly.type
_entity_poly.pdbx_seq_one_letter_code
_entity_poly.pdbx_strand_id
1 'polypeptide(L)'
;MPPLPPVDTGRLQEPPEGHWRPVALAMRATSAQVAACRAALALYRERMEVVMAERGRLTERLADSMAALGLEQEAEGGGRGRLLSTQQLERTSVEAAAAAAELDANVAAEGRATKIAKDLLSSDMFTALQCARGSMASYPYFPDALAIITEVAKLGG
;
A
#
# COMPACT_ATOMS: atom_id res chain seq x y z
N MET A 1 -13.72 40.67 -0.21
CA MET A 1 -14.15 39.42 -0.87
C MET A 1 -14.12 38.31 0.18
N PRO A 2 -15.23 37.58 0.40
CA PRO A 2 -15.14 36.32 1.14
C PRO A 2 -14.31 35.31 0.32
N PRO A 3 -13.54 34.42 0.95
CA PRO A 3 -12.84 33.36 0.24
C PRO A 3 -13.86 32.42 -0.41
N LEU A 4 -13.59 32.05 -1.67
CA LEU A 4 -14.40 31.08 -2.38
C LEU A 4 -14.33 29.72 -1.66
N PRO A 5 -15.44 28.96 -1.60
CA PRO A 5 -15.41 27.62 -1.06
C PRO A 5 -14.42 26.76 -1.85
N PRO A 6 -13.69 25.84 -1.19
CA PRO A 6 -12.74 24.99 -1.86
C PRO A 6 -13.44 24.21 -2.98
N VAL A 7 -12.88 24.30 -4.19
CA VAL A 7 -13.33 23.55 -5.35
C VAL A 7 -13.25 22.06 -5.01
N ASP A 8 -14.38 21.38 -5.09
CA ASP A 8 -14.47 19.93 -4.92
C ASP A 8 -13.76 19.26 -6.11
N THR A 9 -12.46 19.02 -5.97
CA THR A 9 -11.60 18.51 -7.04
C THR A 9 -11.78 17.02 -7.30
N GLY A 10 -12.64 16.33 -6.53
CA GLY A 10 -12.83 14.88 -6.62
C GLY A 10 -11.56 14.06 -6.33
N ARG A 11 -10.46 14.70 -5.95
CA ARG A 11 -9.22 14.04 -5.50
C ARG A 11 -9.25 13.98 -3.99
N LEU A 12 -9.03 12.80 -3.42
CA LEU A 12 -8.70 12.66 -2.01
C LEU A 12 -7.46 13.52 -1.76
N GLN A 13 -7.66 14.66 -1.12
CA GLN A 13 -6.55 15.53 -0.73
C GLN A 13 -5.73 14.75 0.29
N GLU A 14 -4.43 14.60 0.05
CA GLU A 14 -3.57 14.00 1.06
C GLU A 14 -3.50 14.92 2.28
N PRO A 15 -3.63 14.36 3.49
CA PRO A 15 -3.47 15.13 4.71
C PRO A 15 -2.02 15.63 4.83
N PRO A 16 -1.81 16.83 5.40
CA PRO A 16 -0.45 17.32 5.65
C PRO A 16 0.29 16.42 6.63
N GLU A 17 1.63 16.47 6.59
CA GLU A 17 2.47 15.71 7.51
C GLU A 17 2.11 16.01 8.97
N GLY A 18 2.00 14.95 9.78
CA GLY A 18 1.65 15.05 11.19
C GLY A 18 0.15 15.16 11.49
N HIS A 19 -0.73 15.26 10.48
CA HIS A 19 -2.20 15.33 10.66
C HIS A 19 -2.76 14.23 11.57
N TRP A 20 -2.24 13.01 11.43
CA TRP A 20 -2.76 11.84 12.16
C TRP A 20 -2.40 11.82 13.64
N ARG A 21 -1.41 12.60 14.08
CA ARG A 21 -0.98 12.63 15.48
C ARG A 21 -2.04 13.27 16.39
N PRO A 22 -2.59 14.47 16.09
CA PRO A 22 -3.76 15.00 16.76
C PRO A 22 -4.97 14.06 16.78
N VAL A 23 -5.20 13.32 15.68
CA VAL A 23 -6.29 12.34 15.59
C VAL A 23 -6.09 11.22 16.61
N ALA A 24 -4.89 10.64 16.66
CA ALA A 24 -4.54 9.60 17.63
C ALA A 24 -4.67 10.09 19.08
N LEU A 25 -4.23 11.32 19.37
CA LEU A 25 -4.40 11.94 20.69
C LEU A 25 -5.89 12.12 21.06
N ALA A 26 -6.73 12.54 20.10
CA ALA A 26 -8.16 12.71 20.32
C ALA A 26 -8.88 11.39 20.65
N MET A 27 -8.38 10.26 20.14
CA MET A 27 -8.93 8.95 20.48
C MET A 27 -8.72 8.56 21.94
N ARG A 28 -7.79 9.21 22.67
CA ARG A 28 -7.51 8.93 24.10
C ARG A 28 -7.35 7.43 24.36
N ALA A 29 -6.48 6.77 23.59
CA ALA A 29 -6.24 5.35 23.71
C ALA A 29 -5.66 4.99 25.09
N THR A 30 -6.09 3.86 25.65
CA THR A 30 -5.52 3.32 26.89
C THR A 30 -4.15 2.70 26.64
N SER A 31 -3.35 2.49 27.69
CA SER A 31 -2.06 1.80 27.57
C SER A 31 -2.17 0.41 26.96
N ALA A 32 -3.25 -0.32 27.26
CA ALA A 32 -3.55 -1.62 26.65
C ALA A 32 -3.85 -1.51 25.15
N GLN A 33 -4.65 -0.51 24.74
CA GLN A 33 -4.93 -0.24 23.32
C GLN A 33 -3.67 0.17 22.56
N VAL A 34 -2.79 0.98 23.16
CA VAL A 34 -1.48 1.35 22.59
C VAL A 34 -0.59 0.11 22.40
N ALA A 35 -0.54 -0.79 23.39
CA ALA A 35 0.21 -2.04 23.28
C ALA A 35 -0.35 -2.94 22.17
N ALA A 36 -1.68 -3.07 22.05
CA ALA A 36 -2.33 -3.81 20.98
C ALA A 36 -2.02 -3.22 19.60
N CYS A 37 -2.06 -1.89 19.44
CA CYS A 37 -1.66 -1.20 18.22
C CYS A 37 -0.21 -1.50 17.83
N ARG A 38 0.72 -1.50 18.81
CA ARG A 38 2.13 -1.86 18.57
C ARG A 38 2.28 -3.29 18.07
N ALA A 39 1.61 -4.25 18.72
CA ALA A 39 1.65 -5.66 18.31
C ALA A 39 1.09 -5.85 16.89
N ALA A 40 -0.04 -5.20 16.58
CA ALA A 40 -0.65 -5.25 15.26
C ALA A 40 0.26 -4.64 14.17
N LEU A 41 0.92 -3.52 14.46
CA LEU A 41 1.88 -2.92 13.53
C LEU A 41 3.11 -3.79 13.32
N ALA A 42 3.59 -4.48 14.35
CA ALA A 42 4.70 -5.42 14.20
C ALA A 42 4.34 -6.54 13.22
N LEU A 43 3.16 -7.16 13.40
CA LEU A 43 2.65 -8.19 12.48
C LEU A 43 2.40 -7.67 11.06
N TYR A 44 1.88 -6.45 10.94
CA TYR A 44 1.69 -5.80 9.64
C TYR A 44 3.04 -5.59 8.93
N ARG A 45 4.05 -5.06 9.64
CA ARG A 45 5.38 -4.80 9.08
C ARG A 45 6.06 -6.08 8.65
N GLU A 46 6.05 -7.12 9.48
CA GLU A 46 6.62 -8.43 9.16
C GLU A 46 6.01 -8.99 7.86
N ARG A 47 4.69 -8.93 7.71
CA ARG A 47 4.02 -9.38 6.49
C ARG A 47 4.32 -8.48 5.29
N MET A 48 4.37 -7.17 5.50
CA MET A 48 4.62 -6.21 4.43
C MET A 48 6.06 -6.28 3.92
N GLU A 49 7.04 -6.58 4.79
CA GLU A 49 8.43 -6.80 4.39
C GLU A 49 8.54 -7.93 3.36
N VAL A 50 7.88 -9.07 3.61
CA VAL A 50 7.84 -10.20 2.67
C VAL A 50 7.17 -9.79 1.35
N VAL A 51 6.02 -9.13 1.43
CA VAL A 51 5.27 -8.67 0.24
C VAL A 51 6.11 -7.71 -0.61
N MET A 52 6.78 -6.75 0.02
CA MET A 52 7.57 -5.74 -0.70
C MET A 52 8.86 -6.33 -1.28
N ALA A 53 9.51 -7.27 -0.59
CA ALA A 53 10.65 -7.99 -1.12
C ALA A 53 10.28 -8.83 -2.36
N GLU A 54 9.15 -9.54 -2.30
CA GLU A 54 8.63 -10.31 -3.44
C GLU A 54 8.23 -9.39 -4.60
N ARG A 55 7.55 -8.27 -4.32
CA ARG A 55 7.17 -7.27 -5.33
C ARG A 55 8.37 -6.71 -6.08
N GLY A 56 9.46 -6.40 -5.37
CA GLY A 56 10.70 -5.94 -5.99
C GLY A 56 11.22 -6.97 -6.98
N ARG A 57 11.34 -8.23 -6.55
CA ARG A 57 11.83 -9.34 -7.38
C ARG A 57 10.93 -9.61 -8.60
N LEU A 58 9.61 -9.49 -8.45
CA LEU A 58 8.64 -9.67 -9.54
C LEU A 58 8.71 -8.52 -10.55
N THR A 59 8.89 -7.29 -10.06
CA THR A 59 9.03 -6.09 -10.90
C THR A 59 10.29 -6.18 -11.75
N GLU A 60 11.42 -6.59 -11.16
CA GLU A 60 12.67 -6.83 -11.89
C GLU A 60 12.51 -7.91 -12.96
N ARG A 61 11.92 -9.06 -12.60
CA ARG A 61 11.63 -10.15 -13.56
C ARG A 61 10.74 -9.71 -14.71
N LEU A 62 9.68 -8.96 -14.43
CA LEU A 62 8.79 -8.43 -15.47
C LEU A 62 9.50 -7.41 -16.35
N ALA A 63 10.32 -6.53 -15.77
CA ALA A 63 11.11 -5.56 -16.52
C ALA A 63 12.10 -6.26 -17.46
N ASP A 64 12.79 -7.29 -16.99
CA ASP A 64 13.72 -8.10 -17.80
C ASP A 64 12.99 -8.81 -18.95
N SER A 65 11.85 -9.44 -18.68
CA SER A 65 11.04 -10.09 -19.72
C SER A 65 10.49 -9.09 -20.73
N MET A 66 10.03 -7.92 -20.29
CA MET A 66 9.53 -6.86 -21.19
C MET A 66 10.66 -6.25 -22.02
N ALA A 67 11.85 -6.04 -21.45
CA ALA A 67 13.01 -5.55 -22.18
C ALA A 67 13.46 -6.56 -23.26
N ALA A 68 13.46 -7.85 -22.93
CA ALA A 68 13.76 -8.91 -23.89
C ALA A 68 12.76 -8.98 -25.05
N LEU A 69 11.48 -8.67 -24.80
CA LEU A 69 10.45 -8.59 -25.84
C LEU A 69 10.50 -7.27 -26.64
N GLY A 70 10.80 -6.14 -25.98
CA GLY A 70 10.84 -4.80 -26.58
C GLY A 70 12.07 -4.55 -27.47
N LEU A 71 13.21 -5.19 -27.17
CA LEU A 71 14.40 -5.16 -28.03
C LEU A 71 14.17 -5.78 -29.42
N GLU A 72 13.09 -6.53 -29.63
CA GLU A 72 12.70 -7.06 -30.96
C GLU A 72 11.74 -6.12 -31.72
N GLN A 73 10.86 -5.39 -31.02
CA GLN A 73 9.90 -4.49 -31.66
C GLN A 73 10.60 -3.32 -32.41
N GLU A 74 11.77 -2.90 -31.95
CA GLU A 74 12.62 -1.93 -32.66
C GLU A 74 13.58 -2.57 -33.69
N ALA A 75 13.84 -3.88 -33.61
CA ALA A 75 14.75 -4.58 -34.52
C ALA A 75 14.13 -4.93 -35.89
N GLU A 76 12.80 -4.99 -35.99
CA GLU A 76 12.09 -5.12 -37.28
C GLU A 76 12.22 -3.87 -38.19
N GLY A 77 12.66 -2.73 -37.64
CA GLY A 77 12.83 -1.47 -38.38
C GLY A 77 14.23 -1.20 -38.95
N GLY A 78 15.27 -1.97 -38.59
CA GLY A 78 16.63 -1.63 -39.03
C GLY A 78 17.73 -2.59 -38.57
N GLY A 79 18.07 -3.53 -39.44
CA GLY A 79 19.38 -4.17 -39.61
C GLY A 79 20.30 -4.35 -38.39
N ARG A 80 20.44 -5.62 -37.98
CA ARG A 80 21.40 -6.20 -37.00
C ARG A 80 20.96 -6.19 -35.52
N GLY A 81 19.77 -6.72 -35.25
CA GLY A 81 19.39 -7.25 -33.93
C GLY A 81 19.56 -8.78 -33.88
N ARG A 82 20.02 -9.31 -32.75
CA ARG A 82 20.21 -10.76 -32.51
C ARG A 82 18.83 -11.44 -32.41
N LEU A 83 18.35 -12.02 -33.52
CA LEU A 83 17.10 -12.78 -33.57
C LEU A 83 17.07 -13.85 -32.47
N LEU A 84 16.16 -13.71 -31.51
CA LEU A 84 15.79 -14.81 -30.65
C LEU A 84 14.99 -15.83 -31.47
N SER A 85 15.17 -17.12 -31.23
CA SER A 85 14.35 -18.13 -31.90
C SER A 85 12.89 -17.99 -31.47
N THR A 86 11.93 -18.40 -32.32
CA THR A 86 10.50 -18.43 -31.97
C THR A 86 10.25 -19.13 -30.63
N GLN A 87 11.03 -20.18 -30.35
CA GLN A 87 11.02 -20.90 -29.07
C GLN A 87 11.49 -20.05 -27.87
N GLN A 88 12.45 -19.15 -28.07
CA GLN A 88 12.89 -18.19 -27.04
C GLN A 88 11.83 -17.11 -26.79
N LEU A 89 11.17 -16.61 -27.83
CA LEU A 89 10.07 -15.64 -27.69
C LEU A 89 8.89 -16.24 -26.93
N GLU A 90 8.45 -17.44 -27.30
CA GLU A 90 7.38 -18.15 -26.59
C GLU A 90 7.74 -18.36 -25.11
N ARG A 91 8.99 -18.73 -24.84
CA ARG A 91 9.48 -18.91 -23.47
C ARG A 91 9.45 -17.61 -22.67
N THR A 92 9.95 -16.50 -23.22
CA THR A 92 9.96 -15.20 -22.54
C THR A 92 8.54 -14.68 -22.32
N SER A 93 7.62 -14.91 -23.26
CA SER A 93 6.19 -14.59 -23.11
C SER A 93 5.53 -15.37 -21.97
N VAL A 94 5.80 -16.68 -21.88
CA VAL A 94 5.31 -17.53 -20.77
C VAL A 94 5.90 -17.07 -19.43
N GLU A 95 7.18 -16.73 -19.38
CA GLU A 95 7.84 -16.21 -18.18
C GLU A 95 7.23 -14.88 -17.70
N ALA A 96 6.91 -13.97 -18.63
CA ALA A 96 6.22 -12.71 -18.33
C ALA A 96 4.80 -12.94 -17.77
N ALA A 97 4.02 -13.84 -18.40
CA ALA A 97 2.68 -14.19 -17.94
C ALA A 97 2.69 -14.82 -16.53
N ALA A 98 3.67 -15.69 -16.25
CA ALA A 98 3.84 -16.28 -14.93
C ALA A 98 4.18 -15.22 -13.87
N ALA A 99 5.10 -14.29 -14.18
CA ALA A 99 5.47 -13.22 -13.26
C ALA A 99 4.29 -12.24 -12.99
N ALA A 100 3.44 -11.99 -13.99
CA ALA A 100 2.21 -11.20 -13.80
C ALA A 100 1.21 -11.90 -12.87
N ALA A 101 1.00 -13.20 -13.02
CA ALA A 101 0.14 -13.98 -12.12
C ALA A 101 0.68 -14.01 -10.67
N GLU A 102 2.01 -14.12 -10.51
CA GLU A 102 2.66 -14.01 -9.20
C GLU A 102 2.47 -12.59 -8.61
N LEU A 103 2.50 -11.54 -9.43
CA LEU A 103 2.24 -10.16 -8.98
C LEU A 103 0.80 -9.98 -8.49
N ASP A 104 -0.19 -10.54 -9.18
CA ASP A 104 -1.59 -10.54 -8.72
C ASP A 104 -1.73 -11.23 -7.35
N ALA A 105 -1.04 -12.37 -7.15
CA ALA A 105 -1.02 -13.06 -5.87
C ALA A 105 -0.35 -12.22 -4.76
N ASN A 106 0.72 -11.48 -5.10
CA ASN A 106 1.40 -10.55 -4.21
C ASN A 106 0.50 -9.36 -3.83
N VAL A 107 -0.25 -8.79 -4.77
CA VAL A 107 -1.26 -7.75 -4.50
C VAL A 107 -2.35 -8.27 -3.55
N ALA A 108 -2.82 -9.50 -3.77
CA ALA A 108 -3.76 -10.13 -2.85
C ALA A 108 -3.16 -10.34 -1.45
N ALA A 109 -1.85 -10.64 -1.35
CA ALA A 109 -1.14 -10.77 -0.08
C ALA A 109 -1.01 -9.41 0.64
N GLU A 110 -0.71 -8.34 -0.09
CA GLU A 110 -0.72 -6.97 0.43
C GLU A 110 -2.09 -6.63 1.03
N GLY A 111 -3.17 -6.90 0.27
CA GLY A 111 -4.53 -6.66 0.75
C GLY A 111 -4.84 -7.39 2.06
N ARG A 112 -4.38 -8.64 2.21
CA ARG A 112 -4.51 -9.40 3.46
C ARG A 112 -3.69 -8.81 4.60
N ALA A 113 -2.49 -8.29 4.33
CA ALA A 113 -1.67 -7.63 5.35
C ALA A 113 -2.32 -6.33 5.83
N THR A 114 -2.78 -5.48 4.90
CA THR A 114 -3.49 -4.22 5.20
C THR A 114 -4.81 -4.46 5.93
N LYS A 115 -5.49 -5.58 5.66
CA LYS A 115 -6.71 -5.96 6.37
C LYS A 115 -6.49 -6.09 7.88
N ILE A 116 -5.30 -6.48 8.35
CA ILE A 116 -4.99 -6.55 9.80
C ILE A 116 -5.18 -5.19 10.46
N ALA A 117 -4.65 -4.12 9.85
CA ALA A 117 -4.78 -2.77 10.38
C ALA A 117 -6.25 -2.32 10.37
N LYS A 118 -7.00 -2.65 9.31
CA LYS A 118 -8.43 -2.33 9.22
C LYS A 118 -9.25 -3.10 10.26
N ASP A 119 -9.04 -4.40 10.38
CA ASP A 119 -9.74 -5.29 11.31
C ASP A 119 -9.54 -4.81 12.75
N LEU A 120 -8.35 -4.28 13.07
CA LEU A 120 -8.06 -3.69 14.38
C LEU A 120 -8.96 -2.48 14.71
N LEU A 121 -9.18 -1.57 13.75
CA LEU A 121 -10.05 -0.41 13.95
C LEU A 121 -11.54 -0.75 13.93
N SER A 122 -11.92 -1.80 13.20
CA SER A 122 -13.31 -2.28 13.19
C SER A 122 -13.61 -3.27 14.32
N SER A 123 -12.61 -3.71 15.08
CA SER A 123 -12.79 -4.57 16.24
C SER A 123 -13.27 -3.78 17.47
N ASP A 124 -13.70 -4.49 18.50
CA ASP A 124 -14.02 -3.92 19.82
C ASP A 124 -12.80 -3.32 20.55
N MET A 125 -11.62 -3.26 19.90
CA MET A 125 -10.42 -2.67 20.47
C MET A 125 -10.62 -1.19 20.79
N PHE A 126 -11.35 -0.43 19.97
CA PHE A 126 -11.73 0.94 20.27
C PHE A 126 -13.23 1.05 20.54
N THR A 127 -13.60 1.81 21.56
CA THR A 127 -15.01 2.07 21.83
C THR A 127 -15.62 2.96 20.75
N ALA A 128 -16.95 2.89 20.57
CA ALA A 128 -17.68 3.73 19.63
C ALA A 128 -17.38 5.23 19.80
N LEU A 129 -17.19 5.69 21.05
CA LEU A 129 -16.83 7.08 21.35
C LEU A 129 -15.41 7.43 20.86
N GLN A 130 -14.44 6.52 20.99
CA GLN A 130 -13.08 6.75 20.51
C GLN A 130 -13.06 6.78 18.98
N CYS A 131 -13.79 5.89 18.33
CA CYS A 131 -13.95 5.90 16.88
C CYS A 131 -14.61 7.20 16.39
N ALA A 132 -15.68 7.65 17.05
CA ALA A 132 -16.32 8.93 16.73
C ALA A 132 -15.35 10.12 16.86
N ARG A 133 -14.54 10.17 17.93
CA ARG A 133 -13.50 11.21 18.10
C ARG A 133 -12.46 11.15 16.99
N GLY A 134 -12.00 9.96 16.63
CA GLY A 134 -11.07 9.76 15.51
C GLY A 134 -11.65 10.28 14.20
N SER A 135 -12.89 9.90 13.86
CA SER A 135 -13.56 10.36 12.64
C SER A 135 -13.76 11.87 12.62
N MET A 136 -14.19 12.48 13.73
CA MET A 136 -14.35 13.93 13.83
C MET A 136 -13.01 14.66 13.68
N ALA A 137 -11.96 14.17 14.33
CA ALA A 137 -10.62 14.76 14.26
C ALA A 137 -9.96 14.56 12.89
N SER A 138 -10.40 13.57 12.12
CA SER A 138 -9.86 13.31 10.78
C SER A 138 -10.33 14.33 9.73
N TYR A 139 -11.48 14.99 9.96
CA TYR A 139 -12.02 16.00 9.04
C TYR A 139 -11.00 17.10 8.71
N PRO A 140 -10.85 17.52 7.44
CA PRO A 140 -11.66 17.15 6.27
C PRO A 140 -11.25 15.86 5.55
N TYR A 141 -10.26 15.13 6.06
CA TYR A 141 -9.67 13.97 5.40
C TYR A 141 -10.39 12.67 5.74
N PHE A 142 -10.41 11.74 4.80
CA PHE A 142 -10.92 10.40 5.05
C PHE A 142 -9.97 9.66 6.01
N PRO A 143 -10.46 9.05 7.11
CA PRO A 143 -9.60 8.41 8.11
C PRO A 143 -8.70 7.33 7.50
N ASP A 144 -7.38 7.49 7.65
CA ASP A 144 -6.41 6.46 7.31
C ASP A 144 -6.16 5.57 8.52
N ALA A 145 -6.67 4.35 8.42
CA ALA A 145 -6.56 3.34 9.44
C ALA A 145 -5.11 3.06 9.89
N LEU A 146 -4.21 2.88 8.94
CA LEU A 146 -2.83 2.51 9.21
C LEU A 146 -2.07 3.69 9.82
N ALA A 147 -2.30 4.90 9.31
CA ALA A 147 -1.66 6.09 9.83
C ALA A 147 -2.12 6.41 11.27
N ILE A 148 -3.42 6.28 11.55
CA ILE A 148 -3.97 6.48 12.90
C ILE A 148 -3.39 5.44 13.88
N ILE A 149 -3.41 4.15 13.53
CA ILE A 149 -2.83 3.11 14.40
C ILE A 149 -1.33 3.35 14.62
N THR A 150 -0.62 3.77 13.58
CA THR A 150 0.81 4.12 13.66
C THR A 150 1.06 5.23 14.67
N GLU A 151 0.24 6.28 14.67
CA GLU A 151 0.36 7.37 15.63
C GLU A 151 -0.08 6.95 17.04
N VAL A 152 -1.16 6.17 17.19
CA VAL A 152 -1.59 5.63 18.49
C VAL A 152 -0.48 4.79 19.14
N ALA A 153 0.19 3.95 18.36
CA ALA A 153 1.29 3.11 18.83
C ALA A 153 2.49 3.91 19.39
N LYS A 154 2.67 5.16 18.94
CA LYS A 154 3.72 6.09 19.40
C LYS A 154 3.36 6.83 20.70
N LEU A 155 2.10 6.83 21.13
CA LEU A 155 1.64 7.60 22.30
C LEU A 155 2.12 7.08 23.67
N GLY A 156 2.71 5.89 23.73
CA GLY A 156 3.17 5.25 24.97
C GLY A 156 4.66 4.94 24.96
N GLY A 157 5.48 5.85 24.42
CA GLY A 157 6.95 5.83 24.44
C GLY A 157 7.49 7.11 25.04
#